data_AF-A0A6P0Z742-F1
#
_entry.id   AF-A0A6P0Z742-F1
#
_cell.length_a   1.000
_cell.length_b   1.000
_cell.length_c   1.000
_cell.angle_alpha   90.00
_cell.angle_beta   90.00
_cell.angle_gamma   90.00
#
_symmetry.space_group_name_H-M   'P 1'
#
loop_
_entity.id
_entity.type
_entity.pdbx_description
1 polymer ?
#
loop_
_entity_poly.entity_id
_entity_poly.type
_entity_poly.pdbx_seq_one_letter_code
_entity_poly.pdbx_strand_id
1 'polypeptide(L)'
;FNKSIFWLLLCSSLIGCIAGTLTYVGQRISKPIQLPWRQLQDFFAYDLYTPKLYRSSIVFSVDWASRIADWFDRFIIDGVVNLVGLASIFGGEALKYGNSGQGQFYLLTIALGSLALTIALSWSLISQLLLPQVNF
;
A
#
# COMPACT_ATOMS: atom_id res chain seq x y z
N PHE A 1 45.35 -35.61 -7.76
CA PHE A 1 44.61 -35.29 -8.99
C PHE A 1 44.11 -36.59 -9.61
N ASN A 2 42.80 -36.81 -9.72
CA ASN A 2 42.29 -38.10 -10.21
C ASN A 2 42.39 -38.14 -11.74
N LYS A 3 43.35 -38.93 -12.25
CA LYS A 3 43.63 -39.07 -13.68
C LYS A 3 42.41 -39.52 -14.48
N SER A 4 41.50 -40.28 -13.89
CA SER A 4 40.27 -40.75 -14.54
C SER A 4 39.27 -39.63 -14.79
N ILE A 5 39.08 -38.72 -13.83
CA ILE A 5 38.18 -37.56 -13.97
C ILE A 5 38.72 -36.61 -15.06
N PHE A 6 40.04 -36.44 -15.09
CA PHE A 6 40.70 -35.63 -16.12
C PHE A 6 40.39 -36.14 -17.52
N TRP A 7 40.56 -37.44 -17.78
CA TRP A 7 40.26 -38.02 -19.08
C TRP A 7 38.77 -37.94 -19.44
N LEU A 8 37.87 -38.14 -18.47
CA LEU A 8 36.43 -38.05 -18.69
C LEU A 8 36.00 -36.64 -19.15
N LEU A 9 36.50 -35.59 -18.47
CA LEU A 9 36.20 -34.19 -18.83
C LEU A 9 36.80 -33.81 -20.19
N LEU A 10 38.00 -34.30 -20.48
CA LEU A 10 38.70 -34.02 -21.74
C LEU A 10 37.96 -34.68 -22.91
N CYS A 11 37.53 -35.92 -22.75
CA CYS A 11 36.71 -36.61 -23.76
C CYS A 11 35.33 -35.96 -23.93
N SER A 12 34.62 -35.59 -22.85
CA SER A 12 33.28 -34.97 -22.98
C SER A 12 33.33 -33.62 -23.67
N SER A 13 34.36 -32.80 -23.38
CA SER A 13 34.56 -31.51 -24.03
C SER A 13 34.87 -31.66 -25.53
N LEU A 14 35.78 -32.59 -25.88
CA LEU A 14 36.10 -32.89 -27.28
C LEU A 14 34.86 -33.36 -28.05
N ILE A 15 34.06 -34.25 -27.47
CA ILE A 15 32.81 -34.72 -28.09
C ILE A 15 31.83 -33.56 -28.30
N GLY A 16 31.68 -32.67 -27.30
CA GLY A 16 30.82 -31.49 -27.42
C GLY A 16 31.26 -30.53 -28.53
N CYS A 17 32.55 -30.25 -28.63
CA CYS A 17 33.11 -29.41 -29.70
C CYS A 17 32.88 -30.03 -31.08
N ILE A 18 33.15 -31.33 -31.24
CA ILE A 18 32.97 -32.03 -32.52
C ILE A 18 31.48 -32.06 -32.92
N ALA A 19 30.57 -32.30 -31.97
CA ALA A 19 29.14 -32.28 -32.24
C ALA A 19 28.65 -30.88 -32.67
N GLY A 20 29.13 -29.82 -32.03
CA GLY A 20 28.82 -28.44 -32.39
C GLY A 20 29.34 -28.04 -33.78
N THR A 21 30.57 -28.44 -34.13
CA THR A 21 31.12 -28.13 -35.46
C THR A 21 30.41 -28.89 -36.57
N LEU A 22 30.10 -30.17 -36.39
CA LEU A 22 29.38 -30.97 -37.40
C LEU A 22 27.97 -30.43 -37.66
N THR A 23 27.27 -29.97 -36.62
CA THR A 23 25.90 -29.45 -36.73
C THR A 23 25.83 -28.05 -37.34
N TYR A 24 26.81 -27.18 -37.08
CA TYR A 24 26.78 -25.78 -37.54
C TYR A 24 27.56 -25.51 -38.84
N VAL A 25 28.69 -26.19 -39.06
CA VAL A 25 29.57 -25.98 -40.24
C VAL A 25 29.14 -26.83 -41.42
N GLY A 26 28.60 -28.03 -41.18
CA GLY A 26 28.07 -28.88 -42.24
C GLY A 26 26.79 -28.32 -42.83
N GLN A 27 26.73 -28.16 -44.17
CA GLN A 27 25.49 -27.81 -44.89
C GLN A 27 24.48 -28.98 -44.94
N ARG A 28 24.74 -30.09 -44.24
CA ARG A 28 23.91 -31.30 -44.22
C ARG A 28 22.59 -31.13 -43.46
N ILE A 29 22.49 -30.12 -42.59
CA ILE A 29 21.30 -29.83 -41.79
C ILE A 29 20.75 -28.47 -42.22
N SER A 30 19.48 -28.45 -42.65
CA SER A 30 18.79 -27.22 -43.00
C SER A 30 18.62 -26.33 -41.78
N LYS A 31 19.05 -25.07 -41.89
CA LYS A 31 18.87 -24.05 -40.85
C LYS A 31 17.53 -23.35 -41.06
N PRO A 32 16.75 -23.05 -40.00
CA PRO A 32 17.06 -23.18 -38.58
C PRO A 32 16.98 -24.63 -38.06
N ILE A 33 17.90 -24.99 -37.17
CA ILE A 33 17.93 -26.31 -36.52
C ILE A 33 16.71 -26.42 -35.61
N GLN A 34 15.76 -27.27 -35.96
CA GLN A 34 14.60 -27.58 -35.13
C GLN A 34 14.89 -28.88 -34.39
N LEU A 35 14.91 -28.82 -33.06
CA LEU A 35 15.00 -30.02 -32.24
C LEU A 35 13.72 -30.85 -32.43
N PRO A 36 13.77 -32.19 -32.31
CA PRO A 36 12.57 -33.03 -32.33
C PRO A 36 11.57 -32.60 -31.23
N TRP A 37 12.08 -31.99 -30.16
CA TRP A 37 11.28 -31.41 -29.09
C TRP A 37 11.31 -29.87 -29.12
N ARG A 38 10.44 -29.28 -29.96
CA ARG A 38 10.31 -27.81 -30.09
C ARG A 38 10.02 -27.11 -28.77
N GLN A 39 9.23 -27.71 -27.87
CA GLN A 39 8.95 -27.13 -26.55
C GLN A 39 10.20 -26.94 -25.69
N LEU A 40 11.13 -27.90 -25.73
CA LEU A 40 12.40 -27.79 -25.01
C LEU A 40 13.29 -26.71 -25.63
N GLN A 41 13.29 -26.62 -26.97
CA GLN A 41 13.99 -25.57 -27.70
C GLN A 41 13.46 -24.19 -27.33
N ASP A 42 12.14 -24.02 -27.31
CA ASP A 42 11.48 -22.77 -26.95
C ASP A 42 11.72 -22.43 -25.47
N PHE A 43 11.71 -23.42 -24.58
CA PHE A 43 12.01 -23.24 -23.16
C PHE A 43 13.41 -22.66 -22.92
N PHE A 44 14.44 -23.18 -23.60
CA PHE A 44 15.79 -22.62 -23.54
C PHE A 44 15.92 -21.32 -24.33
N ALA A 45 15.21 -21.16 -25.45
CA ALA A 45 15.24 -19.94 -26.26
C ALA A 45 14.59 -18.73 -25.56
N TYR A 46 13.63 -18.96 -24.67
CA TYR A 46 12.96 -17.93 -23.88
C TYR A 46 13.53 -17.78 -22.46
N ASP A 47 14.83 -18.09 -22.25
CA ASP A 47 15.52 -17.97 -20.95
C ASP A 47 14.75 -18.61 -19.79
N LEU A 48 14.26 -19.85 -20.01
CA LEU A 48 13.48 -20.64 -19.04
C LEU A 48 12.19 -19.94 -18.58
N TYR A 49 11.70 -18.95 -19.34
CA TYR A 49 10.58 -18.07 -18.97
C TYR A 49 10.78 -17.29 -17.65
N THR A 50 12.02 -17.20 -17.15
CA THR A 50 12.37 -16.53 -15.89
C THR A 50 11.84 -15.09 -15.81
N PRO A 51 11.99 -14.25 -16.86
CA PRO A 51 11.47 -12.87 -16.84
C PRO A 51 9.94 -12.81 -16.77
N LYS A 52 9.25 -13.76 -17.42
CA LYS A 52 7.77 -13.81 -17.42
C LYS A 52 7.24 -14.24 -16.06
N LEU A 53 7.88 -15.22 -15.43
CA LEU A 53 7.53 -15.67 -14.08
C LEU A 53 7.78 -14.57 -13.04
N TYR A 54 8.90 -13.85 -13.14
CA TYR A 54 9.19 -12.70 -12.27
C TYR A 54 8.13 -11.60 -12.39
N ARG A 55 7.81 -11.20 -13.64
CA ARG A 55 6.79 -10.18 -13.88
C ARG A 55 5.39 -10.62 -13.43
N SER A 56 5.05 -11.89 -13.63
CA SER A 56 3.73 -12.39 -13.26
C SER A 56 3.55 -12.64 -11.78
N SER A 57 4.61 -12.93 -11.03
CA SER A 57 4.52 -13.21 -9.59
C SER A 57 4.82 -11.96 -8.78
N ILE A 58 6.08 -11.51 -8.81
CA ILE A 58 6.57 -10.43 -7.94
C ILE A 58 5.97 -9.09 -8.38
N VAL A 59 6.10 -8.74 -9.66
CA VAL A 59 5.64 -7.43 -10.14
C VAL A 59 4.12 -7.31 -10.03
N PHE A 60 3.37 -8.37 -10.38
CA PHE A 60 1.91 -8.38 -10.20
C PHE A 60 1.49 -8.23 -8.74
N SER A 61 2.16 -8.94 -7.81
CA SER A 61 1.82 -8.86 -6.38
C SER A 61 2.07 -7.46 -5.82
N VAL A 62 3.21 -6.85 -6.17
CA VAL A 62 3.56 -5.50 -5.73
C VAL A 62 2.63 -4.46 -6.36
N ASP A 63 2.31 -4.60 -7.65
CA ASP A 63 1.37 -3.70 -8.34
C ASP A 63 -0.02 -3.76 -7.69
N TRP A 64 -0.52 -4.96 -7.41
CA TRP A 64 -1.81 -5.14 -6.76
C TRP A 64 -1.84 -4.53 -5.35
N ALA A 65 -0.81 -4.79 -4.54
CA ALA A 65 -0.70 -4.21 -3.20
C ALA A 65 -0.62 -2.67 -3.24
N SER A 66 0.15 -2.12 -4.18
CA SER A 66 0.28 -0.67 -4.39
C SER A 66 -1.06 -0.03 -4.74
N ARG A 67 -1.83 -0.64 -5.65
CA ARG A 67 -3.16 -0.13 -6.03
C ARG A 67 -4.15 -0.13 -4.86
N ILE A 68 -4.07 -1.11 -3.98
CA ILE A 68 -4.91 -1.14 -2.76
C ILE A 68 -4.52 -0.03 -1.80
N ALA A 69 -3.22 0.18 -1.60
CA ALA A 69 -2.73 1.24 -0.72
C ALA A 69 -3.14 2.63 -1.25
N ASP A 70 -2.98 2.90 -2.55
CA ASP A 70 -3.39 4.15 -3.19
C ASP A 70 -4.90 4.36 -3.11
N TRP A 71 -5.70 3.30 -3.28
CA TRP A 71 -7.14 3.38 -3.09
C TRP A 71 -7.53 3.69 -1.64
N PHE A 72 -6.87 3.06 -0.67
CA PHE A 72 -7.12 3.27 0.75
C PHE A 72 -6.82 4.71 1.16
N ASP A 73 -5.65 5.23 0.76
CA ASP A 73 -5.24 6.60 1.07
C ASP A 73 -6.23 7.63 0.49
N ARG A 74 -6.54 7.52 -0.80
CA ARG A 74 -7.45 8.45 -1.48
C ARG A 74 -8.90 8.39 -1.04
N PHE A 75 -9.38 7.22 -0.61
CA PHE A 75 -10.78 7.08 -0.23
C PHE A 75 -11.00 7.29 1.26
N ILE A 76 -10.14 6.72 2.09
CA ILE A 76 -10.30 6.74 3.55
C ILE A 76 -9.55 7.93 4.15
N ILE A 77 -8.26 8.07 3.87
CA ILE A 77 -7.44 9.11 4.52
C ILE A 77 -7.86 10.49 4.02
N ASP A 78 -7.88 10.70 2.71
CA ASP A 78 -8.34 11.97 2.12
C ASP A 78 -9.80 12.27 2.48
N GLY A 79 -10.65 11.25 2.54
CA GLY A 79 -12.05 11.38 2.94
C GLY A 79 -12.20 11.93 4.36
N VAL A 80 -11.45 11.37 5.31
CA VAL A 80 -11.44 11.84 6.72
C VAL A 80 -10.93 13.28 6.80
N VAL A 81 -9.83 13.60 6.12
CA VAL A 81 -9.26 14.95 6.14
C VAL A 81 -10.26 15.97 5.55
N ASN A 82 -10.92 15.64 4.44
CA ASN A 82 -11.92 16.51 3.84
C ASN A 82 -13.13 16.72 4.75
N LEU A 83 -13.59 15.68 5.47
CA LEU A 83 -14.67 15.81 6.45
C LEU A 83 -14.28 16.74 7.61
N VAL A 84 -13.08 16.61 8.15
CA VAL A 84 -12.58 17.51 9.20
C VAL A 84 -12.48 18.95 8.67
N GLY A 85 -11.99 19.13 7.44
CA GLY A 85 -11.95 20.43 6.77
C GLY A 85 -13.34 21.05 6.62
N LEU A 86 -14.31 20.28 6.14
CA LEU A 86 -15.70 20.71 6.01
C LEU A 86 -16.33 21.05 7.37
N ALA A 87 -16.10 20.22 8.39
CA ALA A 87 -16.59 20.48 9.74
C ALA A 87 -15.99 21.78 10.32
N SER A 88 -14.72 22.04 10.06
CA SER A 88 -14.05 23.29 10.48
C SER A 88 -14.63 24.52 9.78
N ILE A 89 -14.85 24.46 8.46
CA ILE A 89 -15.45 25.57 7.70
C ILE A 89 -16.89 25.81 8.18
N PHE A 90 -17.67 24.74 8.31
CA PHE A 90 -19.05 24.82 8.79
C PHE A 90 -19.11 25.41 10.21
N GLY A 91 -18.23 24.96 11.10
CA GLY A 91 -18.11 25.53 12.45
C GLY A 91 -17.75 27.01 12.42
N GLY A 92 -16.83 27.43 11.55
CA GLY A 92 -16.46 28.83 11.39
C GLY A 92 -17.62 29.71 10.90
N GLU A 93 -18.34 29.28 9.86
CA GLU A 93 -19.52 30.02 9.38
C GLU A 93 -20.65 30.03 10.43
N ALA A 94 -20.91 28.92 11.11
CA ALA A 94 -21.90 28.88 12.19
C ALA A 94 -21.57 29.88 13.32
N LEU A 95 -20.31 29.93 13.75
CA LEU A 95 -19.85 30.87 14.77
C LEU A 95 -19.93 32.33 14.31
N LYS A 96 -19.63 32.61 13.03
CA LYS A 96 -19.76 33.94 12.43
C LYS A 96 -21.21 34.43 12.48
N TYR A 97 -22.19 33.59 12.16
CA TYR A 97 -23.61 33.95 12.25
C TYR A 97 -24.11 34.04 13.70
N GLY A 98 -23.42 33.42 14.66
CA GLY A 98 -23.68 33.62 16.09
C GLY A 98 -23.48 35.06 16.55
N ASN A 99 -22.75 35.88 15.79
CA ASN A 99 -22.47 37.26 16.13
C ASN A 99 -23.43 38.23 15.41
N SER A 100 -24.61 38.48 15.98
CA SER A 100 -25.71 39.23 15.31
C SER A 100 -25.45 40.73 15.08
N GLY A 101 -24.34 41.27 15.61
CA GLY A 101 -24.01 42.69 15.53
C GLY A 101 -24.88 43.60 16.41
N GLN A 102 -25.85 43.06 17.16
CA GLN A 102 -26.72 43.83 18.06
C GLN A 102 -26.18 43.85 19.49
N GLY A 103 -26.00 45.05 20.06
CA GLY A 103 -25.52 45.26 21.43
C GLY A 103 -26.27 44.46 22.51
N GLN A 104 -27.59 44.32 22.36
CA GLN A 104 -28.45 43.59 23.30
C GLN A 104 -28.14 42.09 23.35
N PHE A 105 -27.80 41.48 22.20
CA PHE A 105 -27.44 40.06 22.13
C PHE A 105 -26.13 39.77 22.85
N TYR A 106 -25.14 40.66 22.75
CA TYR A 106 -23.88 40.55 23.50
C TYR A 106 -24.10 40.58 25.02
N LEU A 107 -24.89 41.55 25.51
CA LEU A 107 -25.20 41.66 26.94
C LEU A 107 -25.91 40.41 27.46
N LEU A 108 -26.88 39.89 26.70
CA LEU A 108 -27.58 38.65 27.03
C LEU A 108 -26.62 37.46 27.08
N THR A 109 -25.72 37.33 26.10
CA THR A 109 -24.74 36.23 26.05
C THR A 109 -23.77 36.27 27.23
N ILE A 110 -23.30 37.47 27.62
CA ILE A 110 -22.43 37.66 28.80
C ILE A 110 -23.18 37.31 30.09
N ALA A 111 -24.43 37.77 30.25
CA ALA A 111 -25.24 37.48 31.43
C ALA A 111 -25.50 35.96 31.59
N LEU A 112 -25.90 35.29 30.51
CA LEU A 112 -26.10 33.85 30.48
C LEU A 112 -24.79 33.08 30.74
N GLY A 113 -23.69 33.48 30.11
CA GLY A 113 -22.38 32.87 30.32
C GLY A 113 -21.89 32.97 31.77
N SER A 114 -22.06 34.14 32.39
CA SER A 114 -21.72 34.38 33.80
C SER A 114 -22.57 33.52 34.75
N LEU A 115 -23.89 33.45 34.51
CA LEU A 115 -24.78 32.58 35.29
C LEU A 115 -24.40 31.10 35.14
N ALA A 116 -24.15 30.63 33.91
CA ALA A 116 -23.76 29.26 33.63
C ALA A 116 -22.43 28.89 34.30
N LEU A 117 -21.43 29.78 34.25
CA LEU A 117 -20.16 29.60 34.97
C LEU A 117 -20.36 29.54 36.48
N THR A 118 -21.19 30.41 37.04
CA THR A 118 -21.49 30.42 38.48
C THR A 118 -22.14 29.11 38.92
N ILE A 119 -23.09 28.59 38.13
CA ILE A 119 -23.74 27.29 38.37
C ILE A 119 -22.73 26.15 38.24
N ALA A 120 -21.88 26.16 37.21
CA ALA A 120 -20.87 25.13 37.00
C ALA A 120 -19.85 25.07 38.15
N LEU A 121 -19.39 26.23 38.64
CA LEU A 121 -18.48 26.32 39.78
C LEU A 121 -19.15 25.92 41.10
N SER A 122 -20.42 26.29 41.28
CA SER A 122 -21.20 25.93 42.47
C SER A 122 -21.79 24.51 42.39
N TRP A 123 -21.59 23.76 41.30
CA TRP A 123 -22.14 22.43 41.09
C TRP A 123 -21.80 21.45 42.24
N SER A 124 -20.57 21.51 42.75
CA SER A 124 -20.13 20.68 43.88
C SER A 124 -20.85 21.03 45.19
N LEU A 125 -21.16 22.31 45.42
CA LEU A 125 -21.92 22.76 46.59
C LEU A 125 -23.41 22.44 46.45
N ILE A 126 -23.96 22.62 45.24
CA ILE A 126 -25.36 22.30 44.91
C ILE A 126 -25.60 20.80 45.09
N SER A 127 -24.70 19.94 44.61
CA SER A 127 -24.85 18.49 44.75
C SER A 127 -24.83 18.03 46.21
N GLN A 128 -24.01 18.67 47.05
CA GLN A 128 -23.96 18.42 48.50
C GLN A 128 -25.22 18.91 49.24
N LEU A 129 -25.86 19.96 48.74
CA LEU A 129 -27.07 20.54 49.33
C LEU A 129 -28.36 19.82 48.88
N LEU A 130 -28.38 19.29 47.65
CA LEU A 130 -29.58 18.70 47.01
C LEU A 130 -29.72 17.19 47.25
N LEU A 131 -28.60 16.47 47.47
CA LEU A 131 -28.61 15.06 47.84
C LEU A 131 -28.37 14.95 49.36
N PRO A 132 -29.32 14.43 50.16
CA PRO A 132 -29.04 14.13 51.55
C PRO A 132 -27.89 13.13 51.61
N GLN A 133 -26.84 13.45 52.38
CA GLN A 133 -25.72 12.54 52.60
C GLN A 133 -26.28 11.24 53.19
N VAL A 134 -26.40 10.19 52.38
CA VAL A 134 -26.65 8.84 52.87
C VAL A 134 -25.35 8.38 53.52
N ASN A 135 -25.22 8.72 54.80
CA ASN A 135 -24.16 8.23 55.65
C ASN A 135 -24.34 6.72 55.84
N PHE A 136 -23.39 5.93 55.35
CA PHE A 136 -23.11 4.58 55.86
C PHE A 136 -21.90 4.67 56.80
#